data_AF-A0A1L9BC93-F1
#
_entry.id   AF-A0A1L9BC93-F1
#
_cell.length_a   1.000
_cell.length_b   1.000
_cell.length_c   1.000
_cell.angle_alpha   90.00
_cell.angle_beta   90.00
_cell.angle_gamma   90.00
#
_symmetry.space_group_name_H-M   'P 1'
#
loop_
_entity.id
_entity.type
_entity.pdbx_description
1 polymer ?
#
loop_
_entity_poly.entity_id
_entity_poly.type
_entity_poly.pdbx_seq_one_letter_code
_entity_poly.pdbx_strand_id
1 'polypeptide(L)'
;MGLVKGSLLQHTKHFVHERFGQDAWRMQVEALPAVGRTGVLRPVPACWYDLDLFRLLLRALCEYTGCGSGFVMGELGRFTVERELLGEQRWGLHLARPSFAVRNLELCWRRMFDVGRWDSQHEDGALELRLTEWEGTPALCDWIGGYVRRTLELFGWQVEGLEHSDGLSHDAATCAFRAEGHQRPEVARVHKLASRAEVLQAARVLEHCTRAEVLARFVVELSRAQLGCSGAQLWVMGEEGEGMRLLYSAGEWVRGGQRSCFLLETSGRKVGRIEVWHVQEQLEEASATLLDELMPFIAERLVGLLESRRAQLAVLRNEDDAFRQRLQAARHLWGLTARQADVVALAVQGQTNKEIAGALGCQKSTVELHMSHILKKCGADNRSMLAASFWTLC
;
A
#
# COMPACT_ATOMS: atom_id res chain seq x y z
N MET A 1 -30.08 -6.50 9.61
CA MET A 1 -29.43 -6.94 10.86
C MET A 1 -27.94 -7.04 10.57
N GLY A 2 -27.14 -6.18 11.19
CA GLY A 2 -25.68 -6.13 10.97
C GLY A 2 -24.93 -6.70 12.17
N LEU A 3 -23.67 -7.04 11.97
CA LEU A 3 -22.76 -7.56 12.96
C LEU A 3 -21.53 -6.67 13.12
N VAL A 4 -21.01 -6.66 14.33
CA VAL A 4 -19.81 -5.94 14.75
C VAL A 4 -18.82 -6.89 15.42
N LYS A 5 -17.53 -6.63 15.26
CA LYS A 5 -16.46 -7.43 15.84
C LYS A 5 -16.32 -7.17 17.34
N GLY A 6 -16.08 -8.21 18.12
CA GLY A 6 -15.88 -8.11 19.57
C GLY A 6 -14.71 -7.21 19.97
N SER A 7 -13.72 -7.02 19.09
CA SER A 7 -12.62 -6.09 19.34
C SER A 7 -13.11 -4.65 19.52
N LEU A 8 -14.17 -4.23 18.82
CA LEU A 8 -14.77 -2.89 19.02
C LEU A 8 -15.35 -2.73 20.42
N LEU A 9 -16.09 -3.73 20.91
CA LEU A 9 -16.62 -3.71 22.27
C LEU A 9 -15.48 -3.62 23.31
N GLN A 10 -14.37 -4.33 23.05
CA GLN A 10 -13.19 -4.28 23.91
C GLN A 10 -12.51 -2.90 23.87
N HIS A 11 -12.36 -2.28 22.70
CA HIS A 11 -11.77 -0.95 22.57
C HIS A 11 -12.63 0.11 23.24
N THR A 12 -13.96 0.04 23.10
CA THR A 12 -14.87 0.94 23.83
C THR A 12 -14.71 0.80 25.34
N LYS A 13 -14.62 -0.44 25.85
CA LYS A 13 -14.33 -0.68 27.28
C LYS A 13 -13.02 -0.04 27.72
N HIS A 14 -11.94 -0.24 26.97
CA HIS A 14 -10.64 0.35 27.27
C HIS A 14 -10.69 1.88 27.25
N PHE A 15 -11.31 2.48 26.23
CA PHE A 15 -11.47 3.92 26.15
C PHE A 15 -12.22 4.48 27.35
N VAL A 16 -13.34 3.87 27.73
CA VAL A 16 -14.15 4.32 28.87
C VAL A 16 -13.38 4.18 30.18
N HIS A 17 -12.68 3.06 30.38
CA HIS A 17 -11.82 2.89 31.54
C HIS A 17 -10.71 3.95 31.61
N GLU A 18 -10.04 4.22 30.49
CA GLU A 18 -8.93 5.18 30.43
C GLU A 18 -9.38 6.64 30.61
N ARG A 19 -10.57 7.00 30.12
CA ARG A 19 -11.04 8.39 30.10
C ARG A 19 -11.99 8.74 31.24
N PHE A 20 -12.77 7.77 31.72
CA PHE A 20 -13.85 7.99 32.69
C PHE A 20 -13.81 7.04 33.89
N GLY A 21 -12.89 6.08 33.91
CA GLY A 21 -12.72 5.13 35.01
C GLY A 21 -13.65 3.91 34.94
N GLN A 22 -13.45 2.97 35.86
CA GLN A 22 -14.17 1.69 35.89
C GLN A 22 -15.64 1.85 36.29
N ASP A 23 -15.96 2.84 37.12
CA ASP A 23 -17.32 3.09 37.61
C ASP A 23 -18.23 3.57 36.48
N ALA A 24 -17.73 4.44 35.60
CA ALA A 24 -18.43 4.89 34.42
C ALA A 24 -18.79 3.71 33.49
N TRP A 25 -17.84 2.80 33.26
CA TRP A 25 -18.10 1.60 32.46
C TRP A 25 -19.17 0.70 33.08
N ARG A 26 -19.11 0.50 34.40
CA ARG A 26 -20.11 -0.29 35.12
C ARG A 26 -21.52 0.30 34.97
N MET A 27 -21.66 1.62 35.20
CA MET A 27 -22.94 2.31 35.04
C MET A 27 -23.47 2.21 33.59
N GLN A 28 -22.59 2.35 32.60
CA GLN A 28 -22.93 2.23 31.20
C GLN A 28 -23.46 0.82 30.85
N VAL A 29 -22.82 -0.23 31.38
CA VAL A 29 -23.25 -1.62 31.16
C VAL A 29 -24.56 -1.93 31.89
N GLU A 30 -24.75 -1.39 33.10
CA GLU A 30 -25.98 -1.55 33.88
C GLU A 30 -27.20 -0.94 33.18
N ALA A 31 -27.01 0.10 32.37
CA ALA A 31 -28.05 0.72 31.55
C ALA A 31 -28.48 -0.13 30.33
N LEU A 32 -27.67 -1.12 29.90
CA LEU A 32 -28.00 -1.98 28.75
C LEU A 32 -29.08 -3.01 29.09
N PRO A 33 -29.86 -3.51 28.11
CA PRO A 33 -30.76 -4.66 28.32
C PRO A 33 -30.00 -5.88 28.86
N ALA A 34 -30.64 -6.70 29.70
CA ALA A 34 -30.00 -7.89 30.29
C ALA A 34 -29.46 -8.85 29.21
N VAL A 35 -30.18 -8.95 28.08
CA VAL A 35 -29.73 -9.63 26.87
C VAL A 35 -28.58 -8.83 26.24
N GLY A 36 -27.38 -9.39 26.25
CA GLY A 36 -26.19 -8.78 25.63
C GLY A 36 -25.14 -8.24 26.62
N ARG A 37 -25.49 -8.01 27.91
CA ARG A 37 -24.53 -7.55 28.93
C ARG A 37 -23.30 -8.44 29.05
N THR A 38 -23.46 -9.76 29.00
CA THR A 38 -22.35 -10.71 29.07
C THR A 38 -21.35 -10.50 27.92
N GLY A 39 -21.87 -10.25 26.71
CA GLY A 39 -21.06 -9.99 25.52
C GLY A 39 -20.27 -8.68 25.61
N VAL A 40 -20.80 -7.67 26.30
CA VAL A 40 -20.13 -6.38 26.55
C VAL A 40 -19.13 -6.46 27.70
N LEU A 41 -19.44 -7.20 28.77
CA LEU A 41 -18.56 -7.31 29.95
C LEU A 41 -17.25 -8.04 29.63
N ARG A 42 -17.34 -9.10 28.83
CA ARG A 42 -16.24 -9.97 28.43
C ARG A 42 -16.30 -10.27 26.93
N PRO A 43 -16.07 -9.26 26.07
CA PRO A 43 -16.11 -9.47 24.63
C PRO A 43 -14.96 -10.39 24.21
N VAL A 44 -15.26 -11.36 23.35
CA VAL A 44 -14.25 -12.18 22.69
C VAL A 44 -13.87 -11.47 21.39
N PRO A 45 -12.63 -10.97 21.24
CA PRO A 45 -12.29 -10.05 20.14
C PRO A 45 -12.51 -10.65 18.75
N ALA A 46 -12.37 -11.97 18.61
CA ALA A 46 -12.56 -12.66 17.35
C ALA A 46 -14.04 -12.94 17.01
N CYS A 47 -14.96 -12.86 17.96
CA CYS A 47 -16.38 -13.15 17.74
C CYS A 47 -17.12 -11.95 17.12
N TRP A 48 -18.24 -12.24 16.47
CA TRP A 48 -19.17 -11.25 15.94
C TRP A 48 -20.39 -11.13 16.84
N TYR A 49 -20.88 -9.91 17.02
CA TYR A 49 -22.00 -9.55 17.88
C TYR A 49 -22.99 -8.73 17.07
N ASP A 50 -24.24 -8.66 17.52
CA ASP A 50 -25.25 -7.81 16.90
C ASP A 50 -24.80 -6.34 16.94
N LEU A 51 -24.88 -5.64 15.81
CA LEU A 51 -24.56 -4.22 15.71
C LEU A 51 -25.42 -3.37 16.66
N ASP A 52 -26.66 -3.77 16.94
CA ASP A 52 -27.55 -3.07 17.85
C ASP A 52 -27.01 -3.05 19.29
N LEU A 53 -26.25 -4.08 19.68
CA LEU A 53 -25.56 -4.08 20.97
C LEU A 53 -24.52 -2.96 21.06
N PHE A 54 -23.78 -2.72 19.98
CA PHE A 54 -22.81 -1.63 19.91
C PHE A 54 -23.49 -0.27 19.87
N ARG A 55 -24.61 -0.13 19.13
CA ARG A 55 -25.43 1.10 19.12
C ARG A 55 -25.94 1.45 20.52
N LEU A 56 -26.46 0.47 21.26
CA LEU A 56 -26.90 0.66 22.64
C LEU A 56 -25.74 1.06 23.56
N LEU A 57 -24.56 0.45 23.38
CA LEU A 57 -23.37 0.80 24.14
C LEU A 57 -22.95 2.26 23.90
N LEU A 58 -22.88 2.71 22.64
CA LEU A 58 -22.55 4.09 22.30
C LEU A 58 -23.59 5.07 22.84
N ARG A 59 -24.88 4.74 22.72
CA ARG A 59 -25.97 5.54 23.29
C ARG A 59 -25.81 5.74 24.80
N ALA A 60 -25.52 4.67 25.54
CA ALA A 60 -25.31 4.76 26.99
C ALA A 60 -24.10 5.66 27.34
N LEU A 61 -23.05 5.67 26.52
CA LEU A 61 -21.92 6.60 26.69
C LEU A 61 -22.32 8.05 26.40
N CYS A 62 -23.15 8.28 25.37
CA CYS A 62 -23.69 9.61 25.08
C CYS A 62 -24.57 10.12 26.24
N GLU A 63 -25.44 9.27 26.79
CA GLU A 63 -26.28 9.60 27.95
C GLU A 63 -25.44 9.94 29.19
N TYR A 64 -24.34 9.22 29.41
CA TYR A 64 -23.40 9.52 30.51
C TYR A 64 -22.65 10.85 30.33
N THR A 65 -22.25 11.18 29.09
CA THR A 65 -21.41 12.35 28.79
C THR A 65 -22.19 13.63 28.48
N GLY A 66 -23.49 13.52 28.16
CA GLY A 66 -24.38 14.66 27.92
C GLY A 66 -23.94 15.56 26.77
N CYS A 67 -23.81 16.86 27.02
CA CYS A 67 -23.52 17.90 26.02
C CYS A 67 -22.16 17.75 25.30
N GLY A 68 -21.27 16.87 25.78
CA GLY A 68 -19.98 16.56 25.14
C GLY A 68 -19.97 15.29 24.28
N SER A 69 -21.12 14.62 24.13
CA SER A 69 -21.20 13.29 23.52
C SER A 69 -20.60 13.20 22.12
N GLY A 70 -20.85 14.17 21.23
CA GLY A 70 -20.28 14.14 19.87
C GLY A 70 -18.75 14.21 19.85
N PHE A 71 -18.14 15.07 20.68
CA PHE A 71 -16.68 15.10 20.82
C PHE A 71 -16.13 13.78 21.36
N VAL A 72 -16.79 13.19 22.36
CA VAL A 72 -16.38 11.90 22.94
C VAL A 72 -16.51 10.77 21.93
N MET A 73 -17.56 10.76 21.10
CA MET A 73 -17.73 9.77 20.03
C MET A 73 -16.62 9.90 18.99
N GLY A 74 -16.28 11.13 18.58
CA GLY A 74 -15.15 11.39 17.69
C GLY A 74 -13.83 10.85 18.27
N GLU A 75 -13.52 11.16 19.52
CA GLU A 75 -12.31 10.65 20.20
C GLU A 75 -12.31 9.12 20.32
N LEU A 76 -13.46 8.49 20.60
CA LEU A 76 -13.59 7.05 20.62
C LEU A 76 -13.34 6.42 19.24
N GLY A 77 -13.81 7.07 18.16
CA GLY A 77 -13.53 6.67 16.79
C GLY A 77 -12.03 6.69 16.49
N ARG A 78 -11.36 7.79 16.84
CA ARG A 78 -9.90 7.94 16.70
C ARG A 78 -9.14 6.86 17.50
N PHE A 79 -9.49 6.68 18.76
CA PHE A 79 -8.90 5.67 19.65
C PHE A 79 -9.06 4.25 19.11
N THR A 80 -10.22 3.94 18.53
CA THR A 80 -10.49 2.63 17.95
C THR A 80 -9.57 2.35 16.77
N VAL A 81 -9.39 3.32 15.87
CA VAL A 81 -8.47 3.20 14.72
C VAL A 81 -7.05 2.95 15.18
N GLU A 82 -6.58 3.67 16.19
CA GLU A 82 -5.23 3.49 16.70
C GLU A 82 -4.98 2.07 17.17
N ARG A 83 -5.91 1.47 17.93
CA ARG A 83 -5.76 0.08 18.38
C ARG A 83 -5.98 -0.95 17.26
N GLU A 84 -6.90 -0.69 16.33
CA GLU A 84 -7.20 -1.61 15.22
C GLU A 84 -6.16 -1.60 14.10
N LEU A 85 -5.52 -0.45 13.84
CA LEU A 85 -4.53 -0.28 12.77
C LEU A 85 -3.08 -0.26 13.27
N LEU A 86 -2.81 0.18 14.49
CA LEU A 86 -1.45 0.16 15.09
C LEU A 86 -1.21 -1.03 16.01
N GLY A 87 -2.20 -1.91 16.22
CA GLY A 87 -2.03 -3.10 17.04
C GLY A 87 -0.97 -4.08 16.48
N GLU A 88 -0.40 -4.87 17.39
CA GLU A 88 0.72 -5.84 17.24
C GLU A 88 0.58 -6.89 16.10
N GLN A 89 -0.51 -6.88 15.32
CA GLN A 89 -0.74 -7.82 14.23
C GLN A 89 -1.01 -7.16 12.86
N ARG A 90 -1.10 -5.83 12.76
CA ARG A 90 -1.76 -5.17 11.61
C ARG A 90 -0.98 -4.06 10.91
N TRP A 91 0.34 -4.10 11.07
CA TRP A 91 1.30 -3.14 10.54
C TRP A 91 1.35 -2.98 9.00
N GLY A 92 0.91 -3.98 8.22
CA GLY A 92 1.01 -3.97 6.76
C GLY A 92 0.25 -2.83 6.06
N LEU A 93 -0.72 -2.21 6.75
CA LEU A 93 -1.45 -1.04 6.24
C LEU A 93 -0.62 0.27 6.31
N HIS A 94 0.41 0.35 7.16
CA HIS A 94 1.31 1.51 7.25
C HIS A 94 2.34 1.57 6.12
N LEU A 95 2.46 0.48 5.34
CA LEU A 95 3.32 0.39 4.16
C LEU A 95 2.57 0.53 2.84
N ALA A 96 1.23 0.57 2.89
CA ALA A 96 0.43 0.93 1.75
C ALA A 96 0.67 2.39 1.38
N ARG A 97 0.69 2.71 0.09
CA ARG A 97 0.62 4.11 -0.35
C ARG A 97 -0.61 4.77 0.28
N PRO A 98 -0.54 6.04 0.70
CA PRO A 98 -1.71 6.78 1.18
C PRO A 98 -2.93 6.65 0.25
N SER A 99 -2.69 6.69 -1.07
CA SER A 99 -3.71 6.52 -2.11
C SER A 99 -4.26 5.10 -2.22
N PHE A 100 -3.49 4.08 -1.86
CA PHE A 100 -3.99 2.71 -1.74
C PHE A 100 -4.90 2.60 -0.52
N ALA A 101 -4.50 3.19 0.61
CA ALA A 101 -5.20 3.02 1.86
C ALA A 101 -6.59 3.71 1.88
N VAL A 102 -6.71 4.87 1.24
CA VAL A 102 -8.02 5.52 0.97
C VAL A 102 -8.93 4.63 0.12
N ARG A 103 -8.42 4.06 -0.98
CA ARG A 103 -9.17 3.12 -1.84
C ARG A 103 -9.52 1.80 -1.15
N ASN A 104 -8.91 1.51 -0.01
CA ASN A 104 -9.07 0.27 0.74
C ASN A 104 -9.61 0.51 2.16
N LEU A 105 -10.25 1.66 2.41
CA LEU A 105 -11.04 1.94 3.62
C LEU A 105 -12.06 0.83 3.87
N GLU A 106 -12.67 0.29 2.80
CA GLU A 106 -13.58 -0.86 2.88
C GLU A 106 -12.92 -2.09 3.52
N LEU A 107 -11.66 -2.42 3.19
CA LEU A 107 -10.97 -3.57 3.79
C LEU A 107 -10.76 -3.39 5.30
N CYS A 108 -10.50 -2.16 5.75
CA CYS A 108 -10.35 -1.85 7.18
C CYS A 108 -11.71 -1.95 7.88
N TRP A 109 -12.76 -1.42 7.23
CA TRP A 109 -14.13 -1.46 7.71
C TRP A 109 -14.66 -2.88 7.91
N ARG A 110 -14.46 -3.75 6.90
CA ARG A 110 -14.95 -5.15 6.88
C ARG A 110 -14.36 -6.04 7.98
N ARG A 111 -13.28 -5.59 8.65
CA ARG A 111 -12.72 -6.30 9.82
C ARG A 111 -13.54 -6.08 11.09
N MET A 112 -14.29 -4.99 11.13
CA MET A 112 -15.03 -4.52 12.30
C MET A 112 -16.53 -4.63 12.10
N PHE A 113 -17.01 -4.49 10.86
CA PHE A 113 -18.42 -4.53 10.50
C PHE A 113 -18.66 -5.47 9.31
N ASP A 114 -19.76 -6.21 9.32
CA ASP A 114 -20.18 -7.02 8.16
C ASP A 114 -21.17 -6.28 7.24
N VAL A 115 -21.58 -5.08 7.63
CA VAL A 115 -22.47 -4.15 6.90
C VAL A 115 -21.75 -2.84 6.63
N GLY A 116 -22.28 -2.04 5.71
CA GLY A 116 -21.64 -0.81 5.27
C GLY A 116 -20.59 -1.06 4.18
N ARG A 117 -20.63 -0.22 3.13
CA ARG A 117 -19.65 -0.20 2.04
C ARG A 117 -19.10 1.19 1.82
N TRP A 118 -17.78 1.31 1.80
CA TRP A 118 -17.10 2.56 1.50
C TRP A 118 -16.86 2.72 0.01
N ASP A 119 -17.23 3.87 -0.53
CA ASP A 119 -16.73 4.40 -1.79
C ASP A 119 -15.93 5.68 -1.54
N SER A 120 -14.92 5.94 -2.37
CA SER A 120 -14.03 7.08 -2.23
C SER A 120 -13.74 7.71 -3.58
N GLN A 121 -13.95 9.02 -3.71
CA GLN A 121 -13.70 9.77 -4.93
C GLN A 121 -12.92 11.04 -4.62
N HIS A 122 -11.98 11.41 -5.50
CA HIS A 122 -11.32 12.71 -5.42
C HIS A 122 -12.07 13.69 -6.33
N GLU A 123 -12.54 14.80 -5.76
CA GLU A 123 -13.26 15.85 -6.48
C GLU A 123 -12.76 17.22 -5.98
N ASP A 124 -12.31 18.08 -6.91
CA ASP A 124 -11.87 19.46 -6.62
C ASP A 124 -10.87 19.64 -5.46
N GLY A 125 -9.93 18.70 -5.30
CA GLY A 125 -8.92 18.76 -4.24
C GLY A 125 -9.40 18.31 -2.86
N ALA A 126 -10.67 17.89 -2.74
CA ALA A 126 -11.21 17.23 -1.57
C ALA A 126 -11.35 15.71 -1.83
N LEU A 127 -11.39 14.95 -0.73
CA LEU A 127 -11.67 13.52 -0.75
C LEU A 127 -13.11 13.30 -0.26
N GLU A 128 -13.98 12.88 -1.17
CA GLU A 128 -15.35 12.48 -0.91
C GLU A 128 -15.40 11.00 -0.52
N LEU A 129 -16.01 10.70 0.62
CA LEU A 129 -16.12 9.36 1.18
C LEU A 129 -17.59 9.06 1.46
N ARG A 130 -18.11 7.98 0.89
CA ARG A 130 -19.51 7.58 1.08
C ARG A 130 -19.59 6.20 1.68
N LEU A 131 -20.29 6.09 2.81
CA LEU A 131 -20.63 4.83 3.43
C LEU A 131 -22.08 4.49 3.09
N THR A 132 -22.29 3.51 2.21
CA THR A 132 -23.61 3.02 1.78
C THR A 132 -23.96 1.71 2.48
N GLU A 133 -25.21 1.23 2.36
CA GLU A 133 -25.69 0.01 3.06
C GLU A 133 -25.51 0.14 4.59
N TRP A 134 -25.68 1.35 5.10
CA TRP A 134 -25.41 1.70 6.49
C TRP A 134 -26.49 2.61 7.04
N GLU A 135 -27.03 2.24 8.20
CA GLU A 135 -27.99 3.05 8.95
C GLU A 135 -27.26 3.76 10.09
N GLY A 136 -26.99 5.04 9.87
CA GLY A 136 -26.30 5.92 10.82
C GLY A 136 -27.22 6.41 11.94
N THR A 137 -26.64 6.63 13.12
CA THR A 137 -27.23 7.44 14.19
C THR A 137 -26.26 8.60 14.46
N PRO A 138 -26.69 9.73 15.05
CA PRO A 138 -25.78 10.86 15.30
C PRO A 138 -24.49 10.44 16.03
N ALA A 139 -24.60 9.60 17.06
CA ALA A 139 -23.45 9.07 17.79
C ALA A 139 -22.50 8.23 16.91
N LEU A 140 -23.06 7.42 15.99
CA LEU A 140 -22.26 6.67 15.02
C LEU A 140 -21.62 7.58 13.97
N CYS A 141 -22.33 8.61 13.50
CA CYS A 141 -21.78 9.57 12.54
C CYS A 141 -20.57 10.30 13.13
N ASP A 142 -20.67 10.77 14.38
CA ASP A 142 -19.55 11.38 15.10
C ASP A 142 -18.37 10.40 15.28
N TRP A 143 -18.68 9.14 15.65
CA TRP A 143 -17.68 8.08 15.77
C TRP A 143 -16.99 7.79 14.43
N ILE A 144 -17.75 7.71 13.33
CA ILE A 144 -17.22 7.50 11.98
C ILE A 144 -16.37 8.70 11.56
N GLY A 145 -16.77 9.93 11.88
CA GLY A 145 -15.98 11.12 11.60
C GLY A 145 -14.61 11.06 12.28
N GLY A 146 -14.57 10.68 13.55
CA GLY A 146 -13.33 10.42 14.28
C GLY A 146 -12.49 9.31 13.66
N TYR A 147 -13.13 8.19 13.32
CA TYR A 147 -12.52 7.05 12.64
C TYR A 147 -11.85 7.48 11.32
N VAL A 148 -12.63 8.06 10.40
CA VAL A 148 -12.18 8.49 9.06
C VAL A 148 -11.02 9.47 9.19
N ARG A 149 -11.15 10.52 10.00
CA ARG A 149 -10.10 11.51 10.20
C ARG A 149 -8.80 10.84 10.64
N ARG A 150 -8.85 9.95 11.64
CA ARG A 150 -7.65 9.28 12.15
C ARG A 150 -7.06 8.31 11.14
N THR A 151 -7.89 7.58 10.42
CA THR A 151 -7.45 6.67 9.37
C THR A 151 -6.70 7.42 8.27
N LEU A 152 -7.22 8.55 7.80
CA LEU A 152 -6.55 9.41 6.83
C LEU A 152 -5.20 9.94 7.36
N GLU A 153 -5.17 10.43 8.60
CA GLU A 153 -3.92 10.90 9.26
C GLU A 153 -2.85 9.80 9.33
N LEU A 154 -3.24 8.57 9.71
CA LEU A 154 -2.33 7.42 9.76
C LEU A 154 -1.83 7.04 8.36
N PHE A 155 -2.67 7.23 7.35
CA PHE A 155 -2.32 7.06 5.96
C PHE A 155 -1.63 8.28 5.36
N GLY A 156 -1.14 9.24 6.16
CA GLY A 156 -0.26 10.32 5.69
C GLY A 156 -0.99 11.52 5.07
N TRP A 157 -2.30 11.64 5.26
CA TRP A 157 -3.02 12.87 4.95
C TRP A 157 -2.85 13.90 6.05
N GLN A 158 -2.75 15.17 5.66
CA GLN A 158 -2.98 16.29 6.55
C GLN A 158 -4.43 16.72 6.38
N VAL A 159 -5.29 16.30 7.31
CA VAL A 159 -6.73 16.60 7.27
C VAL A 159 -6.99 17.95 7.96
N GLU A 160 -7.34 18.96 7.18
CA GLU A 160 -7.64 20.32 7.65
C GLU A 160 -9.10 20.43 8.09
N GLY A 161 -10.00 19.86 7.29
CA GLY A 161 -11.44 19.81 7.54
C GLY A 161 -12.00 18.40 7.31
N LEU A 162 -13.04 18.05 8.06
CA LEU A 162 -13.87 16.87 7.77
C LEU A 162 -15.31 17.26 8.05
N GLU A 163 -16.10 17.35 7.00
CA GLU A 163 -17.52 17.68 7.08
C GLU A 163 -18.33 16.41 6.85
N HIS A 164 -19.32 16.17 7.71
CA HIS A 164 -20.35 15.16 7.48
C HIS A 164 -21.53 15.87 6.84
N SER A 165 -21.91 15.44 5.64
CA SER A 165 -23.14 15.90 5.01
C SER A 165 -24.20 14.83 5.23
N ASP A 166 -25.24 15.19 6.00
CA ASP A 166 -26.42 14.36 6.11
C ASP A 166 -27.05 14.27 4.72
N GLY A 167 -27.09 13.06 4.14
CA GLY A 167 -28.08 12.77 3.13
C GLY A 167 -29.43 13.16 3.74
N LEU A 168 -30.15 14.07 3.09
CA LEU A 168 -31.43 14.64 3.53
C LEU A 168 -32.25 13.60 4.31
N SER A 169 -32.34 13.76 5.64
CA SER A 169 -32.89 12.82 6.64
C SER A 169 -32.05 11.56 6.91
N HIS A 170 -31.82 11.24 8.19
CA HIS A 170 -31.17 10.00 8.67
C HIS A 170 -31.95 8.70 8.29
N ASP A 171 -32.98 8.80 7.44
CA ASP A 171 -33.70 7.70 6.80
C ASP A 171 -33.00 7.19 5.51
N ALA A 172 -31.99 7.92 4.99
CA ALA A 172 -31.17 7.43 3.89
C ALA A 172 -30.10 6.46 4.42
N ALA A 173 -30.01 5.25 3.86
CA ALA A 173 -29.01 4.22 4.19
C ALA A 173 -27.58 4.59 3.71
N THR A 174 -27.17 5.85 3.91
CA THR A 174 -25.91 6.42 3.43
C THR A 174 -25.42 7.55 4.34
N CYS A 175 -24.14 7.52 4.70
CA CYS A 175 -23.41 8.63 5.33
C CYS A 175 -22.35 9.17 4.38
N ALA A 176 -22.23 10.49 4.22
CA ALA A 176 -21.25 11.11 3.33
C ALA A 176 -20.31 12.03 4.11
N PHE A 177 -19.01 11.90 3.86
CA PHE A 177 -17.96 12.68 4.50
C PHE A 177 -17.09 13.33 3.43
N ARG A 178 -16.88 14.64 3.55
CA ARG A 178 -15.97 15.41 2.71
C ARG A 178 -14.74 15.78 3.54
N ALA A 179 -13.60 15.22 3.17
CA ALA A 179 -12.33 15.53 3.81
C ALA A 179 -11.55 16.57 2.99
N GLU A 180 -11.27 17.71 3.61
CA GLU A 180 -10.40 18.73 3.06
C GLU A 180 -8.98 18.52 3.60
N GLY A 181 -8.02 18.53 2.70
CA GLY A 181 -6.62 18.35 3.06
C GLY A 181 -5.78 17.84 1.91
N HIS A 182 -4.50 17.73 2.15
CA HIS A 182 -3.55 17.26 1.15
C HIS A 182 -2.80 16.03 1.66
N GLN A 183 -2.50 15.13 0.73
CA GLN A 183 -1.58 14.03 1.00
C GLN A 183 -0.19 14.63 1.25
N ARG A 184 0.45 14.30 2.37
CA ARG A 184 1.86 14.67 2.55
C ARG A 184 2.70 13.85 1.55
N PRO A 185 3.80 14.42 1.01
CA PRO A 185 4.76 13.66 0.21
C PRO A 185 5.09 12.38 0.97
N GLU A 186 4.96 11.24 0.28
CA GLU A 186 5.02 9.90 0.89
C GLU A 186 6.10 9.86 1.97
N VAL A 187 5.75 9.49 3.19
CA VAL A 187 6.66 8.89 4.18
C VAL A 187 5.79 7.89 4.93
N ALA A 188 5.94 6.60 4.62
CA ALA A 188 5.37 5.56 5.46
C ALA A 188 5.91 5.78 6.88
N ARG A 189 5.04 5.95 7.88
CA ARG A 189 5.49 6.14 9.26
C ARG A 189 6.04 4.80 9.75
N VAL A 190 7.36 4.72 9.87
CA VAL A 190 8.04 3.59 10.50
C VAL A 190 8.33 3.94 11.95
N HIS A 191 8.02 3.01 12.86
CA HIS A 191 8.22 3.17 14.30
C HIS A 191 9.35 2.25 14.79
N LYS A 192 9.94 2.61 15.93
CA LYS A 192 10.98 1.84 16.63
C LYS A 192 10.38 0.52 17.16
N LEU A 193 11.03 -0.59 16.86
CA LEU A 193 10.72 -1.93 17.34
C LEU A 193 11.05 -2.05 18.84
N ALA A 194 10.10 -2.55 19.61
CA ALA A 194 10.19 -2.71 21.06
C ALA A 194 10.39 -4.17 21.51
N SER A 195 10.16 -5.16 20.63
CA SER A 195 10.26 -6.57 20.99
C SER A 195 10.58 -7.50 19.81
N ARG A 196 11.02 -8.72 20.12
CA ARG A 196 11.22 -9.80 19.13
C ARG A 196 9.92 -10.19 18.41
N ALA A 197 8.76 -10.01 19.05
CA ALA A 197 7.47 -10.24 18.40
C ALA A 197 7.25 -9.23 17.25
N GLU A 198 7.66 -7.98 17.44
CA GLU A 198 7.61 -6.94 16.42
C GLU A 198 8.65 -7.16 15.31
N VAL A 199 9.82 -7.75 15.62
CA VAL A 199 10.79 -8.19 14.60
C VAL A 199 10.19 -9.25 13.68
N LEU A 200 9.58 -10.30 14.24
CA LEU A 200 8.91 -11.34 13.46
C LEU A 200 7.71 -10.79 12.69
N GLN A 201 7.01 -9.80 13.28
CA GLN A 201 5.96 -9.10 12.59
C GLN A 201 6.52 -8.35 11.39
N ALA A 202 7.58 -7.54 11.55
CA ALA A 202 8.28 -6.83 10.47
C ALA A 202 8.77 -7.78 9.37
N ALA A 203 9.34 -8.93 9.73
CA ALA A 203 9.73 -9.96 8.77
C ALA A 203 8.57 -10.40 7.86
N ARG A 204 7.36 -10.56 8.40
CA ARG A 204 6.19 -11.05 7.65
C ARG A 204 5.73 -10.15 6.51
N VAL A 205 5.99 -8.84 6.49
CA VAL A 205 5.63 -7.98 5.34
C VAL A 205 6.80 -7.49 4.54
N LEU A 206 8.03 -7.67 5.04
CA LEU A 206 9.15 -7.84 4.10
C LEU A 206 8.80 -8.95 3.10
N GLU A 207 8.29 -10.09 3.56
CA GLU A 207 7.84 -11.20 2.70
C GLU A 207 6.85 -10.78 1.59
N HIS A 208 5.96 -9.84 1.89
CA HIS A 208 4.93 -9.35 0.97
C HIS A 208 5.40 -8.20 0.07
N CYS A 209 6.60 -7.64 0.27
CA CYS A 209 7.14 -6.61 -0.60
C CYS A 209 7.43 -7.18 -1.99
N THR A 210 6.78 -6.66 -3.03
CA THR A 210 6.94 -7.12 -4.42
C THR A 210 7.95 -6.30 -5.23
N ARG A 211 8.49 -5.21 -4.66
CA ARG A 211 9.39 -4.27 -5.34
C ARG A 211 10.59 -3.92 -4.48
N ALA A 212 11.78 -3.97 -5.07
CA ALA A 212 13.03 -3.69 -4.38
C ALA A 212 13.11 -2.24 -3.86
N GLU A 213 12.53 -1.27 -4.57
CA GLU A 213 12.55 0.14 -4.14
C GLU A 213 11.68 0.38 -2.89
N VAL A 214 10.56 -0.34 -2.79
CA VAL A 214 9.65 -0.24 -1.63
C VAL A 214 10.30 -0.87 -0.41
N LEU A 215 10.87 -2.07 -0.59
CA LEU A 215 11.66 -2.74 0.44
C LEU A 215 12.80 -1.85 0.93
N ALA A 216 13.58 -1.27 0.01
CA ALA A 216 14.74 -0.46 0.34
C ALA A 216 14.39 0.77 1.17
N ARG A 217 13.31 1.44 0.78
CA ARG A 217 12.77 2.57 1.52
C ARG A 217 12.34 2.18 2.92
N PHE A 218 11.57 1.10 3.05
CA PHE A 218 11.11 0.62 4.36
C PHE A 218 12.29 0.33 5.28
N VAL A 219 13.29 -0.42 4.79
CA VAL A 219 14.48 -0.78 5.55
C VAL A 219 15.24 0.46 6.02
N VAL A 220 15.46 1.44 5.13
CA VAL A 220 16.18 2.67 5.47
C VAL A 220 15.43 3.51 6.51
N GLU A 221 14.12 3.71 6.36
CA GLU A 221 13.33 4.46 7.34
C GLU A 221 13.20 3.71 8.68
N LEU A 222 13.10 2.38 8.64
CA LEU A 222 13.14 1.54 9.84
C LEU A 222 14.46 1.67 10.58
N SER A 223 15.59 1.58 9.88
CA SER A 223 16.91 1.74 10.51
C SER A 223 17.07 3.13 11.14
N ARG A 224 16.57 4.18 10.50
CA ARG A 224 16.59 5.55 11.06
C ARG A 224 15.75 5.66 12.32
N ALA A 225 14.50 5.16 12.29
CA ALA A 225 13.60 5.18 13.42
C ALA A 225 14.11 4.30 14.57
N GLN A 226 14.64 3.11 14.26
CA GLN A 226 15.13 2.14 15.21
C GLN A 226 16.34 2.66 15.99
N LEU A 227 17.28 3.28 15.28
CA LEU A 227 18.56 3.69 15.82
C LEU A 227 18.64 5.18 16.20
N GLY A 228 17.60 5.97 15.91
CA GLY A 228 17.62 7.42 16.13
C GLY A 228 18.71 8.12 15.32
N CYS A 229 18.93 7.69 14.07
CA CYS A 229 20.00 8.15 13.19
C CYS A 229 19.55 9.33 12.29
N SER A 230 20.49 10.21 11.93
CA SER A 230 20.22 11.37 11.06
C SER A 230 19.95 10.97 9.62
N GLY A 231 20.54 9.85 9.18
CA GLY A 231 20.24 9.23 7.90
C GLY A 231 20.75 7.80 7.79
N ALA A 232 20.32 7.13 6.71
CA ALA A 232 20.69 5.76 6.40
C ALA A 232 20.66 5.49 4.90
N GLN A 233 21.38 4.45 4.49
CA GLN A 233 21.51 4.00 3.11
C GLN A 233 21.43 2.48 3.03
N LEU A 234 20.72 1.97 2.03
CA LEU A 234 20.75 0.57 1.66
C LEU A 234 21.57 0.40 0.39
N TRP A 235 22.62 -0.42 0.50
CA TRP A 235 23.48 -0.83 -0.59
C TRP A 235 23.25 -2.31 -0.89
N VAL A 236 23.29 -2.67 -2.16
CA VAL A 236 23.08 -4.04 -2.64
C VAL A 236 24.24 -4.46 -3.53
N MET A 237 24.59 -5.74 -3.52
CA MET A 237 25.59 -6.25 -4.46
C MET A 237 25.05 -6.14 -5.90
N GLY A 238 25.86 -5.55 -6.77
CA GLY A 238 25.62 -5.43 -8.21
C GLY A 238 25.73 -6.77 -8.94
N GLU A 239 25.83 -6.73 -10.27
CA GLU A 239 26.17 -7.92 -11.05
C GLU A 239 27.62 -8.36 -10.81
N GLU A 240 28.01 -9.53 -11.32
CA GLU A 240 29.37 -10.05 -11.14
C GLU A 240 30.42 -9.00 -11.57
N GLY A 241 31.21 -8.54 -10.60
CA GLY A 241 32.26 -7.53 -10.82
C GLY A 241 31.85 -6.06 -10.56
N GLU A 242 30.57 -5.73 -10.41
CA GLU A 242 30.11 -4.33 -10.26
C GLU A 242 30.25 -3.74 -8.85
N GLY A 243 30.57 -4.56 -7.84
CA GLY A 243 30.68 -4.11 -6.44
C GLY A 243 29.33 -3.72 -5.83
N MET A 244 29.33 -2.86 -4.81
CA MET A 244 28.11 -2.42 -4.11
C MET A 244 27.45 -1.24 -4.83
N ARG A 245 26.14 -1.36 -5.11
CA ARG A 245 25.28 -0.33 -5.69
C ARG A 245 24.35 0.26 -4.63
N LEU A 246 24.24 1.59 -4.57
CA LEU A 246 23.24 2.25 -3.73
C LEU A 246 21.83 1.99 -4.29
N LEU A 247 20.94 1.47 -3.46
CA LEU A 247 19.54 1.23 -3.81
C LEU A 247 18.62 2.33 -3.31
N TYR A 248 18.84 2.83 -2.09
CA TYR A 248 18.06 3.91 -1.50
C TYR A 248 18.85 4.64 -0.41
N SER A 249 18.60 5.94 -0.24
CA SER A 249 19.23 6.81 0.76
C SER A 249 18.18 7.76 1.33
N ALA A 250 18.21 8.01 2.63
CA ALA A 250 17.38 9.03 3.27
C ALA A 250 18.10 9.69 4.44
N GLY A 251 17.81 10.97 4.65
CA GLY A 251 18.50 11.80 5.63
C GLY A 251 19.84 12.32 5.13
N GLU A 252 20.55 13.04 6.00
CA GLU A 252 21.78 13.75 5.64
C GLU A 252 22.90 13.45 6.64
N TRP A 253 24.13 13.51 6.13
CA TRP A 253 25.33 13.44 6.95
C TRP A 253 25.46 14.72 7.79
N VAL A 254 25.61 14.55 9.10
CA VAL A 254 25.88 15.65 10.02
C VAL A 254 27.39 15.73 10.27
N ARG A 255 27.97 16.93 10.16
CA ARG A 255 29.40 17.14 10.47
C ARG A 255 29.71 16.70 11.90
N GLY A 256 30.76 15.89 12.07
CA GLY A 256 31.11 15.29 13.36
C GLY A 256 30.33 14.03 13.71
N GLY A 257 29.43 13.58 12.83
CA GLY A 257 28.74 12.31 12.98
C GLY A 257 29.66 11.10 12.79
N GLN A 258 29.23 9.97 13.34
CA GLN A 258 29.80 8.66 13.15
C GLN A 258 29.02 7.88 12.07
N ARG A 259 29.65 6.81 11.57
CA ARG A 259 29.06 5.90 10.61
C ARG A 259 29.14 4.47 11.13
N SER A 260 28.00 3.79 11.14
CA SER A 260 27.90 2.36 11.44
C SER A 260 27.36 1.58 10.25
N CYS A 261 27.65 0.28 10.20
CA CYS A 261 27.32 -0.58 9.06
C CYS A 261 26.77 -1.92 9.54
N PHE A 262 25.63 -2.33 9.00
CA PHE A 262 25.03 -3.65 9.19
C PHE A 262 25.16 -4.43 7.88
N LEU A 263 25.65 -5.66 7.95
CA LEU A 263 25.83 -6.50 6.78
C LEU A 263 24.56 -7.31 6.51
N LEU A 264 24.17 -7.38 5.24
CA LEU A 264 23.10 -8.25 4.79
C LEU A 264 23.73 -9.49 4.16
N GLU A 265 23.51 -10.63 4.79
CA GLU A 265 24.04 -11.92 4.36
C GLU A 265 22.91 -12.95 4.28
N THR A 266 22.94 -13.78 3.22
CA THR A 266 22.12 -14.99 3.13
C THR A 266 22.99 -16.14 2.66
N SER A 267 22.83 -17.31 3.25
CA SER A 267 23.56 -18.54 2.87
C SER A 267 25.09 -18.35 2.82
N GLY A 268 25.64 -17.55 3.74
CA GLY A 268 27.07 -17.23 3.81
C GLY A 268 27.59 -16.28 2.73
N ARG A 269 26.69 -15.67 1.94
CA ARG A 269 27.03 -14.69 0.90
C ARG A 269 26.57 -13.30 1.32
N LYS A 270 27.46 -12.33 1.15
CA LYS A 270 27.14 -10.91 1.29
C LYS A 270 26.27 -10.46 0.13
N VAL A 271 25.09 -9.92 0.42
CA VAL A 271 24.12 -9.46 -0.59
C VAL A 271 23.85 -7.96 -0.51
N GLY A 272 24.24 -7.32 0.59
CA GLY A 272 24.10 -5.88 0.75
C GLY A 272 24.69 -5.38 2.06
N ARG A 273 24.43 -4.12 2.36
CA ARG A 273 24.70 -3.50 3.66
C ARG A 273 23.79 -2.31 3.90
N ILE A 274 23.48 -2.07 5.16
CA ILE A 274 22.83 -0.84 5.61
C ILE A 274 23.89 0.02 6.27
N GLU A 275 24.05 1.25 5.79
CA GLU A 275 24.90 2.25 6.42
C GLU A 275 24.04 3.26 7.13
N VAL A 276 24.43 3.65 8.34
CA VAL A 276 23.69 4.64 9.13
C VAL A 276 24.62 5.72 9.64
N TRP A 277 24.09 6.93 9.78
CA TRP A 277 24.81 8.10 10.29
C TRP A 277 24.18 8.57 11.60
N HIS A 278 24.99 8.71 12.64
CA HIS A 278 24.53 9.03 13.98
C HIS A 278 25.50 10.01 14.67
N VAL A 279 24.99 10.82 15.59
CA VAL A 279 25.82 11.77 16.37
C VAL A 279 26.24 11.19 17.72
N GLN A 280 25.56 10.15 18.15
CA GLN A 280 25.86 9.41 19.36
C GLN A 280 27.22 8.71 19.24
N GLU A 281 27.95 8.63 20.36
CA GLU A 281 29.26 7.97 20.42
C GLU A 281 29.18 6.46 20.15
N GLN A 282 28.06 5.85 20.53
CA GLN A 282 27.70 4.46 20.26
C GLN A 282 26.20 4.35 19.99
N LEU A 283 25.80 3.36 19.20
CA LEU A 283 24.40 3.00 19.03
C LEU A 283 23.87 2.31 20.28
N GLU A 284 22.59 2.54 20.60
CA GLU A 284 21.92 1.83 21.68
C GLU A 284 21.85 0.33 21.36
N GLU A 285 22.47 -0.49 22.21
CA GLU A 285 22.64 -1.94 21.99
C GLU A 285 21.31 -2.65 21.75
N ALA A 286 20.32 -2.48 22.62
CA ALA A 286 19.00 -3.11 22.48
C ALA A 286 18.32 -2.79 21.14
N SER A 287 18.45 -1.55 20.68
CA SER A 287 17.90 -1.11 19.40
C SER A 287 18.62 -1.73 18.22
N ALA A 288 19.95 -1.78 18.28
CA ALA A 288 20.80 -2.40 17.27
C ALA A 288 20.58 -3.91 17.19
N THR A 289 20.40 -4.61 18.31
CA THR A 289 20.11 -6.05 18.36
C THR A 289 18.81 -6.39 17.66
N LEU A 290 17.72 -5.64 17.91
CA LEU A 290 16.45 -5.89 17.23
C LEU A 290 16.53 -5.63 15.72
N LEU A 291 17.33 -4.65 15.30
CA LEU A 291 17.59 -4.42 13.88
C LEU A 291 18.40 -5.58 13.27
N ASP A 292 19.43 -6.06 13.99
CA ASP A 292 20.28 -7.18 13.57
C ASP A 292 19.48 -8.48 13.39
N GLU A 293 18.54 -8.78 14.30
CA GLU A 293 17.63 -9.92 14.19
C GLU A 293 16.76 -9.87 12.91
N LEU A 294 16.54 -8.67 12.34
CA LEU A 294 15.78 -8.49 11.11
C LEU A 294 16.64 -8.67 9.83
N MET A 295 17.98 -8.62 9.93
CA MET A 295 18.89 -8.64 8.78
C MET A 295 18.71 -9.87 7.88
N PRO A 296 18.55 -11.11 8.40
CA PRO A 296 18.36 -12.28 7.55
C PRO A 296 17.10 -12.20 6.67
N PHE A 297 16.01 -11.66 7.23
CA PHE A 297 14.74 -11.51 6.50
C PHE A 297 14.83 -10.44 5.42
N ILE A 298 15.53 -9.34 5.70
CA ILE A 298 15.81 -8.29 4.72
C ILE A 298 16.68 -8.84 3.60
N ALA A 299 17.77 -9.54 3.93
CA ALA A 299 18.69 -10.13 2.98
C ALA A 299 17.97 -11.10 2.03
N GLU A 300 17.21 -12.05 2.58
CA GLU A 300 16.50 -13.07 1.80
C GLU A 300 15.47 -12.44 0.87
N ARG A 301 14.67 -11.50 1.35
CA ARG A 301 13.68 -10.84 0.51
C ARG A 301 14.32 -10.01 -0.60
N LEU A 302 15.39 -9.30 -0.27
CA LEU A 302 16.09 -8.46 -1.23
C LEU A 302 16.65 -9.31 -2.38
N VAL A 303 17.25 -10.45 -2.08
CA VAL A 303 17.74 -11.41 -3.10
C VAL A 303 16.60 -11.83 -4.02
N GLY A 304 15.51 -12.35 -3.46
CA GLY A 304 14.38 -12.83 -4.27
C GLY A 304 13.80 -11.75 -5.20
N LEU A 305 13.75 -10.49 -4.74
CA LEU A 305 13.29 -9.36 -5.56
C LEU A 305 14.26 -8.98 -6.67
N LEU A 306 15.57 -8.97 -6.39
CA LEU A 306 16.59 -8.64 -7.37
C LEU A 306 16.71 -9.75 -8.43
N GLU A 307 16.65 -11.01 -8.03
CA GLU A 307 16.66 -12.15 -8.93
C GLU A 307 15.41 -12.20 -9.82
N SER A 308 14.22 -11.97 -9.25
CA SER A 308 12.97 -11.91 -10.02
C SER A 308 13.04 -10.80 -11.08
N ARG A 309 13.56 -9.63 -10.72
CA ARG A 309 13.74 -8.52 -11.66
C ARG A 309 14.77 -8.86 -12.75
N ARG A 310 15.88 -9.49 -12.40
CA ARG A 310 16.90 -9.95 -13.36
C ARG A 310 16.30 -10.96 -14.34
N ALA A 311 15.53 -11.94 -13.85
CA ALA A 311 14.86 -12.93 -14.69
C ALA A 311 13.87 -12.28 -15.66
N GLN A 312 13.05 -11.32 -15.19
CA GLN A 312 12.13 -10.57 -16.05
C GLN A 312 12.86 -9.77 -17.13
N LEU A 313 13.94 -9.07 -16.77
CA LEU A 313 14.75 -8.32 -17.72
C LEU A 313 15.46 -9.24 -18.72
N ALA A 314 15.89 -10.43 -18.30
CA ALA A 314 16.47 -11.43 -19.18
C ALA A 314 15.45 -11.99 -20.19
N VAL A 315 14.21 -12.23 -19.76
CA VAL A 315 13.12 -12.65 -20.67
C VAL A 315 12.83 -11.58 -21.71
N LEU A 316 12.66 -10.32 -21.28
CA LEU A 316 12.41 -9.20 -22.21
C LEU A 316 13.56 -9.03 -23.22
N ARG A 317 14.82 -9.12 -22.74
CA ARG A 317 16.00 -9.07 -23.63
C ARG A 317 15.98 -10.22 -24.64
N ASN A 318 15.65 -11.44 -24.20
CA ASN A 318 15.56 -12.60 -25.09
C ASN A 318 14.45 -12.45 -26.13
N GLU A 319 13.29 -11.89 -25.76
CA GLU A 319 12.19 -11.62 -26.69
C GLU A 319 12.59 -10.56 -27.74
N ASP A 320 13.24 -9.48 -27.30
CA ASP A 320 13.76 -8.44 -28.20
C ASP A 320 14.85 -8.97 -29.13
N ASP A 321 15.75 -9.81 -28.62
CA ASP A 321 16.80 -10.46 -29.42
C ASP A 321 16.19 -11.44 -30.42
N ALA A 322 15.21 -12.25 -30.01
CA ALA A 322 14.51 -13.18 -30.90
C ALA A 322 13.73 -12.43 -31.99
N PHE A 323 13.04 -11.34 -31.64
CA PHE A 323 12.34 -10.50 -32.62
C PHE A 323 13.32 -9.87 -33.61
N ARG A 324 14.46 -9.35 -33.13
CA ARG A 324 15.51 -8.78 -33.99
C ARG A 324 16.11 -9.83 -34.92
N GLN A 325 16.38 -11.04 -34.44
CA GLN A 325 16.88 -12.15 -35.25
C GLN A 325 15.87 -12.55 -36.33
N ARG A 326 14.57 -12.65 -36.00
CA ARG A 326 13.51 -12.94 -36.99
C ARG A 326 13.38 -11.83 -38.03
N LEU A 327 13.43 -10.57 -37.61
CA LEU A 327 13.37 -9.44 -38.53
C LEU A 327 14.57 -9.44 -39.48
N GLN A 328 15.75 -9.79 -38.99
CA GLN A 328 16.93 -9.96 -39.83
C GLN A 328 16.76 -11.13 -40.81
N ALA A 329 16.28 -12.29 -40.35
CA ALA A 329 15.98 -13.44 -41.21
C ALA A 329 14.96 -13.07 -42.29
N ALA A 330 13.83 -12.46 -41.93
CA ALA A 330 12.79 -11.98 -42.83
C ALA A 330 13.34 -11.00 -43.89
N ARG A 331 14.21 -10.07 -43.46
CA ARG A 331 14.85 -9.12 -44.37
C ARG A 331 15.71 -9.83 -45.42
N HIS A 332 16.47 -10.86 -45.02
CA HIS A 332 17.28 -11.64 -45.94
C HIS A 332 16.43 -12.55 -46.84
N LEU A 333 15.50 -13.31 -46.26
CA LEU A 333 14.68 -14.30 -46.98
C LEU A 333 13.74 -13.66 -48.01
N TRP A 334 13.14 -12.51 -47.67
CA TRP A 334 12.20 -11.82 -48.54
C TRP A 334 12.86 -10.67 -49.33
N GLY A 335 14.18 -10.48 -49.20
CA GLY A 335 14.91 -9.41 -49.90
C GLY A 335 14.36 -8.01 -49.60
N LEU A 336 14.05 -7.71 -48.34
CA LEU A 336 13.47 -6.42 -47.93
C LEU A 336 14.53 -5.31 -47.93
N THR A 337 14.14 -4.09 -48.33
CA THR A 337 14.96 -2.89 -48.07
C THR A 337 14.92 -2.53 -46.58
N ALA A 338 15.84 -1.67 -46.11
CA ALA A 338 15.83 -1.18 -44.73
C ALA A 338 14.46 -0.59 -44.34
N ARG A 339 13.90 0.26 -45.21
CA ARG A 339 12.59 0.87 -44.98
C ARG A 339 11.45 -0.14 -44.98
N GLN A 340 11.53 -1.18 -45.80
CA GLN A 340 10.54 -2.26 -45.79
C GLN A 340 10.62 -3.11 -44.52
N ALA A 341 11.82 -3.33 -43.97
CA ALA A 341 12.00 -3.99 -42.69
C ALA A 341 11.39 -3.18 -41.53
N ASP A 342 11.55 -1.85 -41.53
CA ASP A 342 10.88 -0.97 -40.55
C ASP A 342 9.35 -1.12 -40.60
N VAL A 343 8.79 -1.13 -41.83
CA VAL A 343 7.35 -1.34 -42.03
C VAL A 343 6.92 -2.74 -41.58
N VAL A 344 7.69 -3.79 -41.88
CA VAL A 344 7.39 -5.16 -41.42
C VAL A 344 7.40 -5.25 -39.90
N ALA A 345 8.41 -4.66 -39.23
CA ALA A 345 8.54 -4.70 -37.77
C ALA A 345 7.29 -4.18 -37.07
N LEU A 346 6.74 -3.05 -37.54
CA LEU A 346 5.52 -2.47 -37.00
C LEU A 346 4.27 -3.22 -37.48
N ALA A 347 4.30 -3.77 -38.70
CA ALA A 347 3.17 -4.46 -39.28
C ALA A 347 2.82 -5.77 -38.55
N VAL A 348 3.83 -6.58 -38.23
CA VAL A 348 3.66 -7.89 -37.58
C VAL A 348 3.31 -7.77 -36.09
N GLN A 349 3.55 -6.59 -35.50
CA GLN A 349 3.08 -6.17 -34.18
C GLN A 349 1.64 -5.61 -34.19
N GLY A 350 0.98 -5.59 -35.35
CA GLY A 350 -0.45 -5.23 -35.45
C GLY A 350 -0.78 -3.76 -35.73
N GLN A 351 0.22 -2.88 -35.90
CA GLN A 351 -0.04 -1.44 -36.09
C GLN A 351 -0.69 -1.10 -37.44
N THR A 352 -1.81 -0.39 -37.47
CA THR A 352 -2.47 0.05 -38.70
C THR A 352 -1.57 0.91 -39.59
N ASN A 353 -1.85 1.01 -40.89
CA ASN A 353 -1.05 1.84 -41.81
C ASN A 353 -0.98 3.31 -41.37
N LYS A 354 -2.00 3.80 -40.65
CA LYS A 354 -2.01 5.16 -40.08
C LYS A 354 -1.02 5.29 -38.93
N GLU A 355 -0.96 4.30 -38.05
CA GLU A 355 -0.02 4.27 -36.91
C GLU A 355 1.42 4.10 -37.40
N ILE A 356 1.66 3.20 -38.35
CA ILE A 356 2.97 3.02 -38.99
C ILE A 356 3.44 4.33 -39.65
N ALA A 357 2.54 5.02 -40.36
CA ALA A 357 2.85 6.30 -40.99
C ALA A 357 3.27 7.36 -39.97
N GLY A 358 2.57 7.42 -38.83
CA GLY A 358 2.92 8.28 -37.70
C GLY A 358 4.28 7.92 -37.09
N ALA A 359 4.53 6.63 -36.82
CA ALA A 359 5.79 6.16 -36.24
C ALA A 359 7.00 6.40 -37.16
N LEU A 360 6.81 6.30 -38.47
CA LEU A 360 7.86 6.42 -39.47
C LEU A 360 8.00 7.82 -40.09
N GLY A 361 7.13 8.77 -39.73
CA GLY A 361 7.16 10.14 -40.25
C GLY A 361 6.85 10.24 -41.74
N CYS A 362 5.91 9.46 -42.26
CA CYS A 362 5.51 9.47 -43.67
C CYS A 362 3.98 9.51 -43.85
N GLN A 363 3.50 9.56 -45.09
CA GLN A 363 2.07 9.50 -45.37
C GLN A 363 1.55 8.06 -45.34
N LYS A 364 0.27 7.89 -44.94
CA LYS A 364 -0.41 6.58 -44.95
C LYS A 364 -0.32 5.87 -46.31
N SER A 365 -0.47 6.62 -47.40
CA SER A 365 -0.34 6.13 -48.77
C SER A 365 1.05 5.55 -49.06
N THR A 366 2.11 6.12 -48.47
CA THR A 366 3.48 5.59 -48.57
C THR A 366 3.59 4.22 -47.90
N VAL A 367 2.95 4.03 -46.74
CA VAL A 367 2.90 2.73 -46.05
C VAL A 367 2.09 1.71 -46.85
N GLU A 368 0.97 2.10 -47.44
CA GLU A 368 0.15 1.23 -48.32
C GLU A 368 0.97 0.72 -49.52
N LEU A 369 1.78 1.59 -50.13
CA LEU A 369 2.70 1.20 -51.20
C LEU A 369 3.78 0.23 -50.72
N HIS A 370 4.44 0.54 -49.59
CA HIS A 370 5.43 -0.37 -49.01
C HIS A 370 4.81 -1.73 -48.69
N MET A 371 3.59 -1.74 -48.15
CA MET A 371 2.91 -2.97 -47.78
C MET A 371 2.55 -3.83 -48.99
N SER A 372 2.09 -3.21 -50.08
CA SER A 372 1.85 -3.90 -51.34
C SER A 372 3.12 -4.56 -51.88
N HIS A 373 4.27 -3.92 -51.76
CA HIS A 373 5.56 -4.49 -52.19
C HIS A 373 6.05 -5.60 -51.26
N ILE A 374 5.85 -5.45 -49.94
CA ILE A 374 6.24 -6.45 -48.95
C ILE A 374 5.42 -7.74 -49.13
N LEU A 375 4.09 -7.63 -49.29
CA LEU A 375 3.20 -8.77 -49.51
C LEU A 375 3.62 -9.60 -50.74
N LYS A 376 3.97 -8.93 -51.85
CA LYS A 376 4.52 -9.58 -53.04
C LYS A 376 5.85 -10.30 -52.78
N LYS A 377 6.74 -9.69 -51.99
CA LYS A 377 8.07 -10.25 -51.67
C LYS A 377 8.03 -11.45 -50.73
N CYS A 378 7.09 -11.47 -49.77
CA CYS A 378 6.92 -12.59 -48.86
C CYS A 378 5.94 -13.66 -49.37
N GLY A 379 5.26 -13.42 -50.50
CA GLY A 379 4.26 -14.33 -51.05
C GLY A 379 2.98 -14.42 -50.21
N ALA A 380 2.65 -13.36 -49.46
CA ALA A 380 1.45 -13.33 -48.62
C ALA A 380 0.31 -12.56 -49.30
N ASP A 381 -0.89 -13.12 -49.29
CA ASP A 381 -2.07 -12.50 -49.89
C ASP A 381 -2.62 -11.31 -49.09
N ASN A 382 -2.35 -11.31 -47.78
CA ASN A 382 -2.81 -10.27 -46.88
C ASN A 382 -1.86 -10.13 -45.68
N ARG A 383 -2.10 -9.05 -44.93
CA ARG A 383 -1.30 -8.68 -43.76
C ARG A 383 -1.31 -9.75 -42.65
N SER A 384 -2.43 -10.45 -42.47
CA SER A 384 -2.52 -11.53 -41.47
C SER A 384 -1.62 -12.70 -41.86
N MET A 385 -1.57 -13.05 -43.15
CA MET A 385 -0.66 -14.07 -43.68
C MET A 385 0.80 -13.61 -43.60
N LEU A 386 1.11 -12.34 -43.86
CA LEU A 386 2.45 -11.78 -43.61
C LEU A 386 2.88 -11.94 -42.15
N ALA A 387 2.00 -11.61 -41.20
CA ALA A 387 2.27 -11.77 -39.78
C ALA A 387 2.48 -13.24 -39.42
N ALA A 388 1.62 -14.15 -39.89
CA ALA A 388 1.78 -15.58 -39.68
C ALA A 388 3.13 -16.08 -40.22
N SER A 389 3.46 -15.75 -41.48
CA SER A 389 4.74 -16.11 -42.09
C SER A 389 5.93 -15.57 -41.30
N PHE A 390 5.86 -14.32 -40.81
CA PHE A 390 6.91 -13.72 -39.98
C PHE A 390 7.15 -14.49 -38.68
N TRP A 391 6.08 -14.84 -37.96
CA TRP A 391 6.18 -15.54 -36.69
C TRP A 391 6.58 -17.01 -36.83
N THR A 392 6.49 -17.58 -38.05
CA THR A 392 6.99 -18.94 -38.36
C THR A 392 8.45 -18.98 -38.83
N LEU A 393 9.08 -17.84 -39.09
CA LEU A 393 10.52 -17.78 -39.37
C LEU A 393 11.26 -17.99 -38.03
N CYS A 394 11.76 -19.21 -37.78
CA CYS A 394 12.56 -19.64 -36.61
C CYS A 394 12.27 -18.94 -35.28
#